data_AF-A0A498P598-F1
#
_entry.id   AF-A0A498P598-F1
#
_cell.length_a   1.000
_cell.length_b   1.000
_cell.length_c   1.000
_cell.angle_alpha   90.00
_cell.angle_beta   90.00
_cell.angle_gamma   90.00
#
_symmetry.space_group_name_H-M   'P 1'
#
loop_
_entity.id
_entity.type
_entity.pdbx_description
1 polymer ?
#
loop_
_entity_poly.entity_id
_entity_poly.type
_entity_poly.pdbx_seq_one_letter_code
_entity_poly.pdbx_strand_id
1 'polypeptide(L)'
;MPSQGESWAQGLHSTDYQLLCRDGTRSPVTDYEKCHLARVPSRGIVVHSDISSSVVYNMLREGLQKSGFSMFSSSGYGGTNLLFSDSSTTFIEAGNENYIEWLGRYYYILKAMDCTQSGSLKKWAANETLFFSLQNKQADAITLDGGYIYTAGKSFGLIPAVGESYTG
;
A
#
# COMPACT_ATOMS: atom_id res chain seq x y z
N MET A 1 -8.29 20.75 -1.92
CA MET A 1 -9.18 21.32 -2.96
C MET A 1 -10.22 20.27 -3.28
N PRO A 2 -11.52 20.59 -3.40
CA PRO A 2 -12.48 19.59 -3.89
C PRO A 2 -12.04 19.26 -5.31
N SER A 3 -11.69 18.00 -5.56
CA SER A 3 -11.37 17.52 -6.91
C SER A 3 -12.62 17.76 -7.76
N GLN A 4 -12.61 18.81 -8.58
CA GLN A 4 -13.62 18.93 -9.64
C GLN A 4 -13.43 17.69 -10.51
N GLY A 5 -14.45 16.82 -10.53
CA GLY A 5 -14.42 15.59 -11.31
C GLY A 5 -14.05 15.89 -12.76
N GLU A 6 -13.33 14.95 -13.39
CA GLU A 6 -12.92 15.10 -14.78
C GLU A 6 -14.13 15.33 -15.69
N SER A 7 -13.95 16.10 -16.77
CA SER A 7 -15.07 16.55 -17.63
C SER A 7 -15.89 15.42 -18.24
N TRP A 8 -15.26 14.25 -18.47
CA TRP A 8 -15.95 13.06 -18.97
C TRP A 8 -16.94 12.46 -17.96
N ALA A 9 -16.77 12.75 -16.67
CA ALA A 9 -17.61 12.23 -15.60
C ALA A 9 -18.79 13.15 -15.23
N GLN A 10 -18.98 14.24 -15.97
CA GLN A 10 -20.08 15.18 -15.73
C GLN A 10 -21.44 14.50 -15.97
N GLY A 11 -22.31 14.55 -14.96
CA GLY A 11 -23.67 13.97 -15.03
C GLY A 11 -23.75 12.48 -14.72
N LEU A 12 -22.63 11.83 -14.39
CA LEU A 12 -22.62 10.43 -13.95
C LEU A 12 -22.92 10.35 -12.45
N HIS A 13 -23.91 9.55 -12.08
CA HIS A 13 -24.27 9.30 -10.69
C HIS A 13 -23.83 7.89 -10.28
N SER A 14 -23.50 7.72 -9.00
CA SER A 14 -23.10 6.43 -8.43
C SER A 14 -24.18 5.35 -8.61
N THR A 15 -25.45 5.75 -8.70
CA THR A 15 -26.62 4.91 -8.97
C THR A 15 -26.69 4.37 -10.39
N ASP A 16 -25.94 4.92 -11.33
CA ASP A 16 -25.89 4.45 -12.72
C ASP A 16 -24.98 3.21 -12.88
N TYR A 17 -24.30 2.82 -11.80
CA TYR A 17 -23.31 1.75 -11.78
C TYR A 17 -23.65 0.66 -10.76
N GLN A 18 -23.07 -0.52 -10.97
CA GLN A 18 -23.19 -1.67 -10.08
C GLN A 18 -21.82 -2.32 -9.90
N LEU A 19 -21.64 -3.00 -8.77
CA LEU A 19 -20.49 -3.84 -8.48
C LEU A 19 -20.69 -5.24 -9.08
N LEU A 20 -19.58 -5.88 -9.46
CA LEU A 20 -19.55 -7.28 -9.85
C LEU A 20 -19.12 -8.12 -8.64
N CYS A 21 -19.99 -9.03 -8.23
CA CYS A 21 -19.76 -9.88 -7.07
C CYS A 21 -19.11 -11.20 -7.49
N ARG A 22 -18.41 -11.85 -6.56
CA ARG A 22 -17.67 -13.10 -6.82
C ARG A 22 -18.58 -14.30 -7.08
N ASP A 23 -19.83 -14.23 -6.64
CA ASP A 23 -20.87 -15.24 -6.88
C ASP A 23 -21.57 -15.06 -8.26
N GLY A 24 -21.10 -14.12 -9.08
CA GLY A 24 -21.65 -13.82 -10.39
C GLY A 24 -22.83 -12.85 -10.37
N THR A 25 -23.25 -12.39 -9.19
CA THR A 25 -24.33 -11.40 -9.05
C THR A 25 -23.81 -9.96 -9.20
N ARG A 26 -24.74 -9.00 -9.15
CA ARG A 26 -24.45 -7.56 -9.10
C ARG A 26 -25.10 -6.93 -7.88
N SER A 27 -24.42 -5.95 -7.28
CA SER A 27 -24.93 -5.18 -6.13
C SER A 27 -24.78 -3.69 -6.38
N PRO A 28 -25.58 -2.82 -5.72
CA PRO A 28 -25.32 -1.38 -5.66
C PRO A 28 -23.89 -1.06 -5.21
N VAL A 29 -23.34 0.06 -5.67
CA VAL A 29 -21.98 0.51 -5.31
C VAL A 29 -21.75 0.74 -3.81
N THR A 30 -22.82 0.93 -3.05
CA THR A 30 -22.77 1.06 -1.58
C THR A 30 -22.46 -0.25 -0.86
N ASP A 31 -22.66 -1.41 -1.51
CA ASP A 31 -22.49 -2.72 -0.88
C ASP A 31 -21.06 -3.30 -1.02
N TYR A 32 -20.06 -2.44 -1.25
CA TYR A 32 -18.67 -2.87 -1.50
C TYR A 32 -18.09 -3.73 -0.38
N GLU A 33 -18.52 -3.55 0.87
CA GLU A 33 -18.08 -4.39 2.00
C GLU A 33 -18.45 -5.86 1.82
N LYS A 34 -19.58 -6.14 1.16
CA LYS A 34 -20.08 -7.50 0.90
C LYS A 34 -19.76 -7.97 -0.52
N CYS A 35 -19.78 -7.06 -1.49
CA CYS A 35 -19.55 -7.32 -2.90
C CYS A 35 -18.24 -6.67 -3.38
N HIS A 36 -17.14 -7.40 -3.24
CA HIS A 36 -15.82 -7.00 -3.74
C HIS A 36 -15.04 -8.22 -4.23
N LEU A 37 -14.06 -8.01 -5.11
CA LEU A 37 -13.24 -9.09 -5.67
C LEU A 37 -12.18 -9.59 -4.67
N ALA A 38 -11.54 -8.66 -3.98
CA ALA A 38 -10.53 -8.95 -2.97
C ALA A 38 -10.43 -7.81 -1.98
N ARG A 39 -10.00 -8.13 -0.75
CA ARG A 39 -9.58 -7.12 0.22
C ARG A 39 -8.07 -6.96 0.09
N VAL A 40 -7.63 -5.77 -0.30
CA VAL A 40 -6.21 -5.42 -0.38
C VAL A 40 -5.82 -4.77 0.95
N PRO A 41 -4.71 -5.19 1.59
CA PRO A 41 -4.23 -4.53 2.80
C PRO A 41 -3.81 -3.09 2.50
N SER A 42 -3.79 -2.25 3.53
CA SER A 42 -3.30 -0.87 3.39
C SER A 42 -1.83 -0.81 2.97
N ARG A 43 -1.40 0.36 2.50
CA ARG A 43 0.02 0.62 2.27
C ARG A 43 0.81 0.43 3.56
N GLY A 44 2.01 -0.09 3.41
CA GLY A 44 2.92 -0.37 4.51
C GLY A 44 4.30 0.20 4.26
N ILE A 45 4.92 0.71 5.32
CA ILE A 45 6.32 1.05 5.35
C ILE A 45 7.08 -0.25 5.61
N VAL A 46 7.91 -0.64 4.64
CA VAL A 46 8.78 -1.81 4.75
C VAL A 46 10.22 -1.37 5.01
N VAL A 47 10.94 -2.19 5.76
CA VAL A 47 12.32 -1.95 6.18
C VAL A 47 13.14 -3.22 6.07
N HIS A 48 14.46 -3.11 6.27
CA HIS A 48 15.31 -4.29 6.46
C HIS A 48 14.99 -5.01 7.75
N SER A 49 15.23 -6.33 7.77
CA SER A 49 14.98 -7.17 8.93
C SER A 49 15.92 -6.93 10.12
N ASP A 50 17.01 -6.17 9.93
CA ASP A 50 17.88 -5.71 11.02
C ASP A 50 17.39 -4.40 11.68
N ILE A 51 16.33 -3.78 11.15
CA ILE A 51 15.72 -2.55 11.69
C ILE A 51 14.52 -2.89 12.55
N SER A 52 14.49 -2.38 13.78
CA SER A 52 13.37 -2.57 14.70
C SER A 52 12.12 -1.81 14.23
N SER A 53 11.03 -2.53 13.97
CA SER A 53 9.74 -1.95 13.57
C SER A 53 9.21 -0.91 14.56
N SER A 54 9.45 -1.12 15.85
CA SER A 54 9.02 -0.18 16.90
C SER A 54 9.76 1.16 16.83
N VAL A 55 11.02 1.18 16.40
CA VAL A 55 11.78 2.43 16.21
C VAL A 55 11.17 3.24 15.07
N VAL A 56 10.85 2.57 13.95
CA VAL A 56 10.22 3.20 12.78
C VAL A 56 8.83 3.73 13.14
N TYR A 57 8.00 2.93 13.81
CA TYR A 57 6.67 3.33 14.25
C TYR A 57 6.72 4.54 15.19
N ASN A 58 7.58 4.51 16.20
CA ASN A 58 7.71 5.60 17.16
C ASN A 58 8.22 6.87 16.49
N MET A 59 9.22 6.79 15.61
CA MET A 59 9.70 7.93 14.83
C MET A 59 8.57 8.58 14.02
N LEU A 60 7.80 7.79 13.27
CA LEU A 60 6.68 8.29 12.46
C LEU A 60 5.56 8.87 13.32
N ARG A 61 5.23 8.23 14.44
CA ARG A 61 4.22 8.70 15.39
C ARG A 61 4.63 10.01 16.05
N GLU A 62 5.89 10.14 16.45
CA GLU A 62 6.41 11.39 17.00
C GLU A 62 6.43 12.50 15.95
N GLY A 63 6.84 12.20 14.71
CA GLY A 63 6.75 13.11 13.58
C GLY A 63 5.33 13.64 13.40
N LEU A 64 4.34 12.75 13.41
CA LEU A 64 2.93 13.12 13.23
C LEU A 64 2.41 14.01 14.37
N GLN A 65 2.85 13.77 15.60
CA GLN A 65 2.34 14.49 16.79
C GLN A 65 3.08 15.79 17.09
N LYS A 66 4.38 15.86 16.81
CA LYS A 66 5.26 16.92 17.36
C LYS A 66 5.86 17.83 16.30
N SER A 67 5.95 17.41 15.03
CA SER A 67 6.69 18.18 14.02
C SER A 67 5.97 19.44 13.55
N GLY A 68 4.63 19.51 13.68
CA GLY A 68 3.81 20.54 13.03
C GLY A 68 3.77 20.43 11.50
N PHE A 69 4.38 19.39 10.93
CA PHE A 69 4.40 19.10 9.51
C PHE A 69 3.21 18.25 9.09
N SER A 70 2.53 18.64 8.01
CA SER A 70 1.40 17.86 7.45
C SER A 70 1.92 16.64 6.67
N MET A 71 2.29 15.57 7.39
CA MET A 71 2.87 14.35 6.82
C MET A 71 2.04 13.69 5.71
N PHE A 72 0.71 13.81 5.77
CA PHE A 72 -0.23 13.25 4.79
C PHE A 72 -0.76 14.28 3.80
N SER A 73 -0.06 15.39 3.55
CA SER A 73 -0.51 16.40 2.59
C SER A 73 0.57 16.74 1.56
N SER A 74 0.31 16.36 0.31
CA SER A 74 1.16 16.69 -0.84
C SER A 74 0.91 18.07 -1.46
N SER A 75 -0.08 18.82 -0.97
CA SER A 75 -0.58 20.07 -1.61
C SER A 75 0.48 21.17 -1.82
N GLY A 76 1.56 21.18 -1.03
CA GLY A 76 2.65 22.15 -1.15
C GLY A 76 3.76 21.78 -2.13
N TYR A 77 3.71 20.60 -2.77
CA TYR A 77 4.87 19.99 -3.43
C TYR A 77 4.64 19.64 -4.91
N GLY A 78 3.50 20.04 -5.49
CA GLY A 78 3.21 19.80 -6.91
C GLY A 78 3.01 18.32 -7.27
N GLY A 79 2.58 17.50 -6.30
CA GLY A 79 2.28 16.08 -6.49
C GLY A 79 1.12 15.61 -5.61
N THR A 80 0.77 14.33 -5.72
CA THR A 80 -0.22 13.66 -4.88
C THR A 80 0.36 12.38 -4.30
N ASN A 81 -0.09 12.01 -3.10
CA ASN A 81 0.36 10.81 -2.38
C ASN A 81 1.89 10.68 -2.26
N LEU A 82 2.58 11.80 -2.00
CA LEU A 82 4.04 11.85 -1.85
C LEU A 82 4.45 11.22 -0.53
N LEU A 83 5.29 10.17 -0.60
CA LEU A 83 5.71 9.29 0.50
C LEU A 83 4.56 8.51 1.16
N PHE A 84 3.51 9.18 1.61
CA PHE A 84 2.31 8.62 2.20
C PHE A 84 1.09 9.06 1.40
N SER A 85 -0.02 8.33 1.50
CA SER A 85 -1.25 8.74 0.84
C SER A 85 -1.82 10.01 1.46
N ASP A 86 -2.39 10.87 0.62
CA ASP A 86 -3.05 12.09 1.09
C ASP A 86 -4.36 11.81 1.86
N SER A 87 -4.87 10.58 1.79
CA SER A 87 -6.05 10.11 2.53
C SER A 87 -5.71 9.43 3.87
N SER A 88 -4.42 9.28 4.19
CA SER A 88 -3.98 8.69 5.44
C SER A 88 -4.29 9.59 6.64
N THR A 89 -4.65 8.97 7.76
CA THR A 89 -5.06 9.67 8.98
C THR A 89 -4.15 9.37 10.17
N THR A 90 -3.58 8.18 10.22
CA THR A 90 -2.60 7.79 11.24
C THR A 90 -1.72 6.65 10.73
N PHE A 91 -0.64 6.40 11.45
CA PHE A 91 0.14 5.18 11.36
C PHE A 91 -0.36 4.13 12.36
N ILE A 92 -0.25 2.85 11.99
CA ILE A 92 -0.52 1.69 12.85
C ILE A 92 0.69 0.76 12.87
N GLU A 93 0.90 0.04 13.97
CA GLU A 93 1.91 -1.01 14.01
C GLU A 93 1.55 -2.14 13.04
N ALA A 94 2.57 -2.81 12.48
CA ALA A 94 2.34 -3.93 11.58
C ALA A 94 1.63 -5.12 12.21
N GLY A 95 1.72 -5.26 13.54
CA GLY A 95 1.25 -6.43 14.29
C GLY A 95 2.07 -7.70 14.04
N ASN A 96 2.56 -7.91 12.81
CA ASN A 96 3.47 -8.98 12.43
C ASN A 96 4.42 -8.51 11.31
N GLU A 97 5.71 -8.80 11.47
CA GLU A 97 6.78 -8.49 10.51
C GLU A 97 6.85 -9.50 9.35
N ASN A 98 6.06 -10.57 9.40
CA ASN A 98 5.92 -11.53 8.30
C ASN A 98 4.96 -10.96 7.25
N TYR A 99 5.49 -10.67 6.07
CA TYR A 99 4.70 -10.17 4.94
C TYR A 99 3.53 -11.09 4.53
N ILE A 100 3.61 -12.40 4.78
CA ILE A 100 2.50 -13.33 4.50
C ILE A 100 1.33 -13.03 5.43
N GLU A 101 1.60 -12.81 6.71
CA GLU A 101 0.59 -12.49 7.72
C GLU A 101 -0.01 -11.10 7.47
N TRP A 102 0.83 -10.12 7.13
CA TRP A 102 0.38 -8.79 6.71
C TRP A 102 -0.61 -8.84 5.54
N LEU A 103 -0.27 -9.62 4.50
CA LEU A 103 -1.08 -9.72 3.29
C LEU A 103 -2.36 -10.55 3.51
N GLY A 104 -2.38 -11.43 4.50
CA GLY A 104 -3.49 -12.32 4.80
C GLY A 104 -3.96 -13.08 3.56
N ARG A 105 -5.27 -13.05 3.27
CA ARG A 105 -5.83 -13.73 2.08
C ARG A 105 -5.30 -13.19 0.75
N TYR A 106 -4.86 -11.93 0.70
CA TYR A 106 -4.35 -11.32 -0.52
C TYR A 106 -3.03 -11.98 -0.97
N TYR A 107 -2.25 -12.54 -0.05
CA TYR A 107 -1.04 -13.31 -0.35
C TYR A 107 -1.30 -14.41 -1.37
N TYR A 108 -2.36 -15.20 -1.18
CA TYR A 108 -2.66 -16.34 -2.05
C TYR A 108 -3.08 -15.91 -3.46
N ILE A 109 -3.72 -14.74 -3.58
CA ILE A 109 -4.07 -14.15 -4.88
C ILE A 109 -2.79 -13.77 -5.64
N LEU A 110 -1.86 -13.07 -4.97
CA LEU A 110 -0.58 -12.69 -5.57
C LEU A 110 0.26 -13.91 -5.92
N LYS A 111 0.33 -14.91 -5.04
CA LYS A 111 1.04 -16.16 -5.27
C LYS A 111 0.51 -16.93 -6.48
N ALA A 112 -0.80 -16.93 -6.71
CA ALA A 112 -1.41 -17.60 -7.87
C ALA A 112 -1.12 -16.88 -9.19
N MET A 113 -0.92 -15.56 -9.16
CA MET A 113 -0.55 -14.74 -10.33
C MET A 113 0.96 -14.70 -10.57
N ASP A 114 1.75 -15.11 -9.58
CA ASP A 114 3.19 -15.08 -9.66
C ASP A 114 3.73 -16.28 -10.46
N CYS A 115 3.85 -16.04 -11.77
CA CYS A 115 4.40 -17.01 -12.73
C CYS A 115 5.94 -17.05 -12.75
N THR A 116 6.64 -16.48 -11.77
CA THR A 116 8.11 -16.56 -11.73
C THR A 116 8.54 -18.01 -11.59
N GLN A 117 9.08 -18.58 -12.67
CA GLN A 117 9.62 -19.93 -12.64
C GLN A 117 10.89 -19.96 -11.77
N SER A 118 11.04 -21.04 -11.01
CA SER A 118 12.27 -21.30 -10.25
C SER A 118 13.44 -21.42 -11.24
N GLY A 119 14.27 -20.37 -11.33
CA GLY A 119 15.52 -20.40 -12.11
C GLY A 119 15.68 -19.40 -13.26
N SER A 120 14.68 -18.58 -13.61
CA SER A 120 14.90 -17.50 -14.60
C SER A 120 15.44 -16.24 -13.93
N LEU A 121 16.69 -15.86 -14.24
CA LEU A 121 17.26 -14.56 -13.89
C LEU A 121 16.31 -13.46 -14.36
N LYS A 122 15.80 -12.68 -13.41
CA LYS A 122 14.85 -11.61 -13.64
C LYS A 122 15.45 -10.64 -14.65
N LYS A 123 14.73 -10.36 -15.75
CA LYS A 123 14.93 -9.13 -16.52
C LYS A 123 14.05 -8.09 -15.85
N TRP A 124 14.73 -7.04 -15.45
CA TRP A 124 14.37 -6.24 -14.31
C TRP A 124 13.70 -4.94 -14.76
N ALA A 125 12.50 -4.63 -14.25
CA ALA A 125 11.69 -3.48 -14.66
C ALA A 125 11.96 -2.25 -13.76
N ALA A 126 11.61 -1.05 -14.24
CA ALA A 126 12.00 0.25 -13.67
C ALA A 126 11.67 0.50 -12.17
N ASN A 127 10.82 -0.32 -11.55
CA ASN A 127 10.51 -0.30 -10.11
C ASN A 127 11.62 -0.89 -9.21
N GLU A 128 12.72 -1.31 -9.80
CA GLU A 128 13.84 -1.91 -9.06
C GLU A 128 14.85 -0.96 -8.47
N THR A 129 14.96 0.27 -8.99
CA THR A 129 15.87 1.26 -8.40
C THR A 129 15.62 1.43 -6.91
N LEU A 130 14.36 1.35 -6.49
CA LEU A 130 13.91 1.52 -5.13
C LEU A 130 14.32 0.36 -4.21
N PHE A 131 14.13 -0.88 -4.66
CA PHE A 131 14.55 -2.06 -3.91
C PHE A 131 16.08 -2.21 -3.89
N PHE A 132 16.76 -1.83 -4.97
CA PHE A 132 18.22 -1.75 -4.98
C PHE A 132 18.75 -0.70 -4.01
N SER A 133 18.10 0.46 -3.87
CA SER A 133 18.49 1.46 -2.86
C SER A 133 18.41 0.89 -1.45
N LEU A 134 17.39 0.09 -1.14
CA LEU A 134 17.32 -0.62 0.14
C LEU A 134 18.46 -1.64 0.24
N GLN A 135 18.60 -2.56 -0.71
CA GLN A 135 19.66 -3.60 -0.66
C GLN A 135 21.07 -3.04 -0.51
N ASN A 136 21.36 -1.92 -1.18
CA ASN A 136 22.66 -1.25 -1.12
C ASN A 136 22.80 -0.29 0.09
N LYS A 137 21.86 -0.33 1.05
CA LYS A 137 21.83 0.53 2.25
C LYS A 137 21.91 2.02 1.94
N GLN A 138 21.32 2.44 0.82
CA GLN A 138 21.15 3.85 0.45
C GLN A 138 19.82 4.42 0.99
N ALA A 139 18.90 3.53 1.39
CA ALA A 139 17.68 3.85 2.09
C ALA A 139 17.40 2.75 3.13
N ASP A 140 16.67 3.10 4.18
CA ASP A 140 16.33 2.20 5.29
C ASP A 140 14.85 1.79 5.30
N ALA A 141 13.98 2.62 4.70
CA ALA A 141 12.55 2.43 4.70
C ALA A 141 11.92 2.89 3.40
N ILE A 142 10.82 2.25 3.01
CA ILE A 142 10.04 2.65 1.85
C ILE A 142 8.55 2.33 2.03
N THR A 143 7.67 3.20 1.53
CA THR A 143 6.22 3.00 1.57
C THR A 143 5.74 2.25 0.31
N LEU A 144 5.06 1.12 0.49
CA LEU A 144 4.63 0.23 -0.58
C LEU A 144 3.15 -0.13 -0.47
N ASP A 145 2.49 -0.31 -1.61
CA ASP A 145 1.20 -0.98 -1.69
C ASP A 145 1.32 -2.49 -1.42
N GLY A 146 0.22 -3.15 -1.06
CA GLY A 146 0.18 -4.58 -0.74
C GLY A 146 0.78 -5.48 -1.83
N GLY A 147 0.60 -5.15 -3.11
CA GLY A 147 1.22 -5.89 -4.21
C GLY A 147 2.76 -5.87 -4.18
N TYR A 148 3.35 -4.74 -3.79
CA TYR A 148 4.80 -4.60 -3.70
C TYR A 148 5.38 -5.14 -2.40
N ILE A 149 4.62 -5.14 -1.31
CA ILE A 149 5.02 -5.79 -0.04
C ILE A 149 5.27 -7.29 -0.26
N TYR A 150 4.48 -7.96 -1.11
CA TYR A 150 4.74 -9.35 -1.52
C TYR A 150 6.11 -9.51 -2.18
N THR A 151 6.44 -8.64 -3.15
CA THR A 151 7.73 -8.69 -3.84
C THR A 151 8.89 -8.36 -2.90
N ALA A 152 8.72 -7.36 -2.02
CA ALA A 152 9.68 -6.95 -1.02
C ALA A 152 10.04 -8.11 -0.07
N GLY A 153 9.03 -8.79 0.48
CA GLY A 153 9.24 -9.95 1.34
C GLY A 153 9.81 -11.15 0.61
N LYS A 154 9.20 -11.54 -0.52
CA LYS A 154 9.60 -12.74 -1.29
C LYS A 154 11.00 -12.62 -1.90
N SER A 155 11.34 -11.47 -2.48
CA SER A 155 12.55 -11.32 -3.31
C SER A 155 13.69 -10.63 -2.59
N PHE A 156 13.41 -9.83 -1.56
CA PHE A 156 14.38 -8.96 -0.92
C PHE A 156 14.51 -9.20 0.59
N GLY A 157 13.66 -10.05 1.20
CA GLY A 157 13.72 -10.35 2.63
C GLY A 157 13.37 -9.15 3.53
N LEU A 158 12.67 -8.16 2.97
CA LEU A 158 12.21 -6.98 3.69
C LEU A 158 10.96 -7.30 4.51
N ILE A 159 10.76 -6.57 5.59
CA ILE A 159 9.65 -6.76 6.53
C ILE A 159 8.75 -5.52 6.59
N PRO A 160 7.40 -5.66 6.63
CA PRO A 160 6.53 -4.55 6.99
C PRO A 160 6.70 -4.16 8.46
N ALA A 161 6.95 -2.87 8.70
CA ALA A 161 7.11 -2.32 10.04
C ALA A 161 5.90 -1.51 10.50
N VAL A 162 5.30 -0.74 9.58
CA VAL A 162 4.24 0.23 9.91
C VAL A 162 3.20 0.26 8.80
N GLY A 163 1.93 0.42 9.15
CA GLY A 163 0.82 0.59 8.20
C GLY A 163 0.30 2.00 8.16
N GLU A 164 -0.14 2.42 6.98
CA GLU A 164 -1.02 3.56 6.82
C GLU A 164 -2.45 3.15 7.20
N SER A 165 -3.15 4.03 7.92
CA SER A 165 -4.57 3.89 8.23
C SER A 165 -5.35 5.00 7.55
N TYR A 166 -6.42 4.61 6.86
CA TYR A 166 -7.34 5.50 6.17
C TYR A 166 -8.63 5.62 6.98
N THR A 167 -9.31 6.76 6.90
CA THR A 167 -10.72 6.81 7.30
C THR A 167 -11.55 5.98 6.31
N GLY A 168 -12.36 5.06 6.84
CA GLY A 168 -13.38 4.36 6.07
C GLY A 168 -14.54 5.26 5.68
#